data_AF-A0A327K1E2-F1
#
_entry.id   AF-A0A327K1E2-F1
#
_cell.length_a   1.000
_cell.length_b   1.000
_cell.length_c   1.000
_cell.angle_alpha   90.00
_cell.angle_beta   90.00
_cell.angle_gamma   90.00
#
_symmetry.space_group_name_H-M   'P 1'
#
loop_
_entity.id
_entity.type
_entity.pdbx_description
1 polymer ?
#
loop_
_entity_poly.entity_id
_entity_poly.type
_entity_poly.pdbx_seq_one_letter_code
_entity_poly.pdbx_strand_id
1 'polypeptide(L)'
;MAVVHHAFRWPFSLAVRDEIRHLLAAWSAGDRASIAEQALAAYATLRTRPDITFPFSLQDADHVEAWLQPAHVTAATACFLVLARHFEPVPSLSATRDTNLYTVETTLPLLGFPAGQVRAAVHGRPFESLLEELAGPADPLPRGGPVGLAGWLPGREAVDLLARVEATVAVAASPGAGDDARRALDKLRADGSLDDLVRMLGSVTAPDWLVVRIAC
;
A
#
# COMPACT_ATOMS: atom_id res chain seq x y z
N MET A 1 -10.11 -7.68 -12.07
CA MET A 1 -10.26 -8.52 -10.85
C MET A 1 -9.21 -7.99 -9.91
N ALA A 2 -9.57 -7.46 -8.73
CA ALA A 2 -8.57 -6.83 -7.85
C ALA A 2 -7.67 -7.91 -7.23
N VAL A 3 -6.43 -8.00 -7.72
CA VAL A 3 -5.40 -8.87 -7.18
C VAL A 3 -4.38 -7.98 -6.49
N VAL A 4 -4.21 -8.11 -5.17
CA VAL A 4 -3.06 -7.48 -4.52
C VAL A 4 -1.84 -8.30 -4.91
N HIS A 5 -0.98 -7.70 -5.71
CA HIS A 5 0.23 -8.34 -6.18
C HIS A 5 1.37 -8.20 -5.18
N HIS A 6 1.42 -7.08 -4.44
CA HIS A 6 2.52 -6.81 -3.51
C HIS A 6 2.07 -5.98 -2.31
N ALA A 7 2.66 -6.26 -1.15
CA ALA A 7 2.47 -5.50 0.08
C ALA A 7 3.83 -5.15 0.70
N PHE A 8 3.91 -3.96 1.28
CA PHE A 8 5.10 -3.43 1.91
C PHE A 8 4.74 -2.82 3.26
N ARG A 9 5.61 -3.04 4.23
CA ARG A 9 5.68 -2.23 5.43
C ARG A 9 6.53 -1.01 5.12
N TRP A 10 6.07 0.14 5.57
CA TRP A 10 6.88 1.35 5.64
C TRP A 10 7.05 1.77 7.10
N PRO A 11 8.26 1.61 7.68
CA PRO A 11 8.55 2.09 9.02
C PRO A 11 8.54 3.62 9.04
N PHE A 12 7.61 4.21 9.79
CA PHE A 12 7.52 5.67 9.85
C PHE A 12 8.79 6.28 10.46
N SER A 13 9.28 7.34 9.83
CA SER A 13 10.41 8.11 10.30
C SER A 13 10.15 9.60 10.10
N LEU A 14 10.48 10.41 11.11
CA LEU A 14 10.42 11.86 11.01
C LEU A 14 11.33 12.41 9.91
N ALA A 15 12.50 11.78 9.70
CA ALA A 15 13.42 12.19 8.63
C ALA A 15 12.76 12.05 7.25
N VAL A 16 12.10 10.93 6.99
CA VAL A 16 11.39 10.70 5.72
C VAL A 16 10.22 11.69 5.58
N ARG A 17 9.49 11.96 6.67
CA ARG A 17 8.44 13.00 6.66
C ARG A 17 9.02 14.37 6.27
N ASP A 18 10.15 14.75 6.82
CA ASP A 18 10.79 16.05 6.53
C ASP A 18 11.28 16.12 5.08
N GLU A 19 11.81 15.02 4.52
CA GLU A 19 12.15 14.92 3.10
C GLU A 19 10.92 15.13 2.19
N ILE A 20 9.78 14.49 2.52
CA ILE A 20 8.53 14.70 1.77
C ILE A 20 8.05 16.14 1.88
N ARG A 21 8.12 16.76 3.07
CA ARG A 21 7.75 18.17 3.24
C ARG A 21 8.65 19.10 2.44
N HIS A 22 9.95 18.81 2.37
CA HIS A 22 10.88 19.58 1.56
C HIS A 22 10.55 19.51 0.06
N LEU A 23 10.23 18.32 -0.45
CA LEU A 23 9.78 18.12 -1.83
C LEU A 23 8.49 18.88 -2.15
N LEU A 24 7.52 18.85 -1.23
CA LEU A 24 6.27 19.56 -1.41
C LEU A 24 6.45 21.08 -1.34
N ALA A 25 7.35 21.58 -0.49
CA ALA A 25 7.72 22.99 -0.46
C ALA A 25 8.38 23.43 -1.77
N ALA A 26 9.32 22.63 -2.31
CA ALA A 26 9.92 22.87 -3.63
C ALA A 26 8.86 22.85 -4.74
N TRP A 27 7.87 21.95 -4.64
CA TRP A 27 6.74 21.89 -5.56
C TRP A 27 5.92 23.18 -5.56
N SER A 28 5.56 23.67 -4.37
CA SER A 28 4.82 24.92 -4.18
C SER A 28 5.60 26.15 -4.65
N ALA A 29 6.94 26.14 -4.52
CA ALA A 29 7.81 27.20 -5.01
C ALA A 29 8.05 27.16 -6.54
N GLY A 30 7.56 26.12 -7.23
CA GLY A 30 7.77 25.92 -8.67
C GLY A 30 9.16 25.42 -9.04
N ASP A 31 9.96 24.97 -8.07
CA ASP A 31 11.31 24.44 -8.30
C ASP A 31 11.28 23.00 -8.82
N ARG A 32 10.87 22.86 -10.09
CA ARG A 32 10.79 21.56 -10.76
C ARG A 32 12.15 20.90 -10.96
N ALA A 33 13.22 21.70 -11.06
CA ALA A 33 14.57 21.19 -11.24
C ALA A 33 15.05 20.43 -9.99
N SER A 34 14.88 21.03 -8.81
CA SER A 34 15.22 20.36 -7.54
C SER A 34 14.41 19.08 -7.31
N ILE A 35 13.12 19.09 -7.65
CA ILE A 35 12.26 17.90 -7.51
C ILE A 35 12.71 16.78 -8.44
N ALA A 36 13.02 17.11 -9.70
CA ALA A 36 13.52 16.16 -10.69
C ALA A 36 14.85 15.54 -10.22
N GLU A 37 15.79 16.35 -9.74
CA GLU A 37 17.07 15.90 -9.21
C GLU A 37 16.90 14.92 -8.05
N GLN A 38 16.07 15.28 -7.05
CA GLN A 38 15.80 14.43 -5.90
C GLN A 38 15.10 13.12 -6.30
N ALA A 39 14.16 13.18 -7.24
CA ALA A 39 13.46 11.99 -7.73
C ALA A 39 14.37 11.07 -8.55
N LEU A 40 15.28 11.61 -9.36
CA LEU A 40 16.28 10.82 -10.10
C LEU A 40 17.27 10.14 -9.14
N ALA A 41 17.76 10.85 -8.12
CA ALA A 41 18.59 10.27 -7.07
C ALA A 41 17.85 9.14 -6.33
N ALA A 42 16.55 9.32 -6.10
CA ALA A 42 15.68 8.29 -5.55
C ALA A 42 15.61 7.05 -6.41
N TYR A 43 15.32 7.26 -7.69
CA TYR A 43 15.17 6.20 -8.65
C TYR A 43 16.47 5.40 -8.81
N ALA A 44 17.64 6.06 -8.82
CA ALA A 44 18.93 5.37 -8.91
C ALA A 44 19.12 4.32 -7.80
N THR A 45 18.64 4.61 -6.58
CA THR A 45 18.67 3.63 -5.48
C THR A 45 17.68 2.49 -5.74
N LEU A 46 16.45 2.84 -6.16
CA LEU A 46 15.37 1.89 -6.41
C LEU A 46 15.62 0.94 -7.58
N ARG A 47 16.41 1.33 -8.59
CA ARG A 47 16.76 0.47 -9.73
C ARG A 47 17.38 -0.87 -9.32
N THR A 48 17.97 -0.92 -8.12
CA THR A 48 18.57 -2.12 -7.54
C THR A 48 17.61 -2.98 -6.71
N ARG A 49 16.34 -2.54 -6.54
CA ARG A 49 15.27 -3.17 -5.76
C ARG A 49 14.24 -3.85 -6.69
N PRO A 50 14.45 -5.09 -7.17
CA PRO A 50 13.51 -5.77 -8.06
C PRO A 50 12.12 -5.96 -7.44
N ASP A 51 12.07 -6.09 -6.11
CA ASP A 51 10.86 -6.18 -5.30
C ASP A 51 10.06 -4.87 -5.30
N ILE A 52 10.63 -3.74 -5.75
CA ILE A 52 9.94 -2.45 -5.94
C ILE A 52 9.80 -2.12 -7.43
N THR A 53 10.80 -2.38 -8.25
CA THR A 53 10.74 -1.99 -9.67
C THR A 53 9.73 -2.82 -10.45
N PHE A 54 9.58 -4.11 -10.16
CA PHE A 54 8.58 -4.94 -10.83
C PHE A 54 7.13 -4.53 -10.50
N PRO A 55 6.72 -4.40 -9.22
CA PRO A 55 5.32 -4.10 -8.86
C PRO A 55 4.82 -2.73 -9.33
N PHE A 56 5.75 -1.77 -9.41
CA PHE A 56 5.46 -0.38 -9.74
C PHE A 56 5.89 0.00 -11.17
N SER A 57 6.21 -0.99 -12.01
CA SER A 57 6.55 -0.78 -13.42
C SER A 57 7.72 0.21 -13.64
N LEU A 58 8.73 0.16 -12.76
CA LEU A 58 9.91 1.03 -12.80
C LEU A 58 11.14 0.38 -13.46
N GLN A 59 10.92 -0.67 -14.26
CA GLN A 59 12.00 -1.48 -14.84
C GLN A 59 12.63 -0.85 -16.09
N ASP A 60 11.85 -0.08 -16.86
CA ASP A 60 12.34 0.62 -18.04
C ASP A 60 12.95 1.96 -17.63
N ALA A 61 14.28 2.00 -17.54
CA ALA A 61 15.01 3.17 -17.06
C ALA A 61 14.86 4.38 -17.98
N ASP A 62 14.95 4.19 -19.29
CA ASP A 62 14.83 5.30 -20.25
C ASP A 62 13.44 5.91 -20.18
N HIS A 63 12.42 5.06 -20.04
CA HIS A 63 11.07 5.52 -19.86
C HIS A 63 10.91 6.27 -18.53
N VAL A 64 11.25 5.68 -17.39
CA VAL A 64 11.12 6.32 -16.07
C VAL A 64 11.88 7.66 -16.01
N GLU A 65 13.12 7.70 -16.48
CA GLU A 65 13.95 8.91 -16.46
C GLU A 65 13.34 10.05 -17.31
N ALA A 66 12.61 9.73 -18.39
CA ALA A 66 11.90 10.73 -19.19
C ALA A 66 10.75 11.41 -18.42
N TRP A 67 10.07 10.67 -17.53
CA TRP A 67 8.98 11.20 -16.69
C TRP A 67 9.52 12.04 -15.53
N LEU A 68 10.76 11.77 -15.11
CA LEU A 68 11.43 12.48 -14.02
C LEU A 68 12.13 13.75 -14.47
N GLN A 69 12.04 14.13 -15.75
CA GLN A 69 12.53 15.42 -16.23
C GLN A 69 11.73 16.58 -15.62
N PRO A 70 12.33 17.77 -15.43
CA PRO A 70 11.65 18.93 -14.83
C PRO A 70 10.32 19.31 -15.52
N ALA A 71 10.20 19.04 -16.82
CA ALA A 71 8.99 19.31 -17.60
C ALA A 71 7.83 18.36 -17.31
N HIS A 72 8.07 17.18 -16.74
CA HIS A 72 7.09 16.09 -16.60
C HIS A 72 6.91 15.61 -15.16
N VAL A 73 7.91 15.83 -14.29
CA VAL A 73 7.89 15.33 -12.92
C VAL A 73 6.69 15.88 -12.15
N THR A 74 6.03 15.03 -11.38
CA THR A 74 4.96 15.42 -10.45
C THR A 74 5.44 15.27 -9.01
N ALA A 75 4.86 16.08 -8.11
CA ALA A 75 5.10 15.93 -6.67
C ALA A 75 4.81 14.51 -6.19
N ALA A 76 3.71 13.91 -6.65
CA ALA A 76 3.31 12.58 -6.23
C ALA A 76 4.32 11.51 -6.66
N THR A 77 4.79 11.53 -7.91
CA THR A 77 5.81 10.58 -8.39
C THR A 77 7.14 10.76 -7.65
N ALA A 78 7.58 12.01 -7.44
CA ALA A 78 8.80 12.28 -6.70
C ALA A 78 8.72 11.80 -5.24
N CYS A 79 7.63 12.13 -4.54
CA CYS A 79 7.39 11.69 -3.17
C CYS A 79 7.33 10.16 -3.08
N PHE A 80 6.65 9.49 -4.02
CA PHE A 80 6.60 8.03 -4.07
C PHE A 80 7.99 7.41 -4.17
N LEU A 81 8.84 7.88 -5.09
CA LEU A 81 10.19 7.33 -5.24
C LEU A 81 11.05 7.56 -3.99
N VAL A 82 10.84 8.66 -3.27
CA VAL A 82 11.51 8.90 -1.98
C VAL A 82 11.02 7.91 -0.93
N LEU A 83 9.70 7.74 -0.79
CA LEU A 83 9.10 6.80 0.16
C LEU A 83 9.49 5.34 -0.11
N ALA A 84 9.42 4.92 -1.37
CA ALA A 84 9.61 3.54 -1.77
C ALA A 84 11.01 2.99 -1.44
N ARG A 85 12.01 3.87 -1.28
CA ARG A 85 13.36 3.48 -0.81
C ARG A 85 13.35 2.85 0.58
N HIS A 86 12.34 3.18 1.39
CA HIS A 86 12.19 2.74 2.77
C HIS A 86 11.20 1.59 2.93
N PHE A 87 10.65 1.06 1.83
CA PHE A 87 9.70 -0.04 1.89
C PHE A 87 10.40 -1.34 2.23
N GLU A 88 9.84 -2.06 3.19
CA GLU A 88 10.21 -3.42 3.57
C GLU A 88 9.16 -4.37 2.99
N PRO A 89 9.52 -5.32 2.11
CA PRO A 89 8.55 -6.24 1.54
C PRO A 89 7.93 -7.11 2.64
N VAL A 90 6.61 -7.27 2.61
CA VAL A 90 5.93 -8.23 3.49
C VAL A 90 6.20 -9.65 2.97
N PRO A 91 6.78 -10.55 3.78
CA PRO A 91 7.04 -11.94 3.37
C PRO A 91 5.77 -12.66 2.94
N SER A 92 5.93 -13.70 2.11
CA SER A 92 4.88 -14.45 1.39
C SER A 92 4.11 -13.64 0.34
N LEU A 93 3.55 -12.47 0.67
CA LEU A 93 2.80 -11.66 -0.31
C LEU A 93 3.66 -11.16 -1.48
N SER A 94 4.91 -10.79 -1.20
CA SER A 94 5.87 -10.34 -2.21
C SER A 94 6.67 -11.49 -2.84
N ALA A 95 6.49 -12.74 -2.37
CA ALA A 95 7.32 -13.89 -2.72
C ALA A 95 6.54 -15.09 -3.31
N THR A 96 5.23 -15.18 -3.09
CA THR A 96 4.38 -16.26 -3.59
C THR A 96 3.37 -15.74 -4.58
N ARG A 97 3.13 -16.53 -5.63
CA ARG A 97 2.16 -16.32 -6.71
C ARG A 97 0.91 -15.60 -6.19
N ASP A 98 0.76 -14.34 -6.57
CA ASP A 98 -0.41 -13.44 -6.44
C ASP A 98 -1.44 -13.81 -5.37
N THR A 99 -1.53 -13.01 -4.30
CA THR A 99 -2.59 -13.17 -3.30
C THR A 99 -3.94 -12.80 -3.88
N ASN A 100 -4.87 -13.77 -3.86
CA ASN A 100 -6.23 -13.59 -4.34
C ASN A 100 -7.11 -12.86 -3.30
N LEU A 101 -6.83 -11.58 -3.04
CA LEU A 101 -7.66 -10.78 -2.15
C LEU A 101 -9.09 -10.56 -2.68
N TYR A 102 -9.40 -10.93 -3.93
CA TYR A 102 -10.78 -11.00 -4.39
C TYR A 102 -11.60 -12.06 -3.62
N THR A 103 -11.00 -13.20 -3.21
CA THR A 103 -11.69 -14.13 -2.31
C THR A 103 -11.97 -13.47 -0.96
N VAL A 104 -11.01 -12.73 -0.40
CA VAL A 104 -11.21 -11.96 0.84
C VAL A 104 -12.36 -10.96 0.69
N GLU A 105 -12.31 -10.15 -0.37
CA GLU A 105 -13.30 -9.09 -0.62
C GLU A 105 -14.73 -9.64 -0.74
N THR A 106 -14.89 -10.80 -1.38
CA THR A 106 -16.20 -11.41 -1.63
C THR A 106 -16.68 -12.33 -0.51
N THR A 107 -15.78 -12.91 0.28
CA THR A 107 -16.10 -13.99 1.22
C THR A 107 -16.06 -13.54 2.68
N LEU A 108 -15.19 -12.60 3.06
CA LEU A 108 -15.12 -12.08 4.42
C LEU A 108 -16.41 -11.38 4.88
N PRO A 109 -17.15 -10.65 4.02
CA PRO A 109 -18.46 -10.10 4.39
C PRO A 109 -19.50 -11.18 4.75
N LEU A 110 -19.40 -12.38 4.18
CA LEU A 110 -20.29 -13.50 4.49
C LEU A 110 -20.09 -14.02 5.92
N LEU A 111 -18.96 -13.68 6.56
CA LEU A 111 -18.70 -13.96 7.98
C LEU A 111 -19.22 -12.84 8.91
N GLY A 112 -19.92 -11.84 8.37
CA GLY A 112 -20.41 -10.68 9.14
C GLY A 112 -19.40 -9.53 9.24
N PHE A 113 -18.32 -9.56 8.48
CA PHE A 113 -17.37 -8.44 8.44
C PHE A 113 -17.92 -7.28 7.60
N PRO A 114 -17.88 -6.02 8.06
CA PRO A 114 -18.41 -4.90 7.28
C PRO A 114 -17.68 -4.72 5.95
N ALA A 115 -18.41 -4.75 4.83
CA ALA A 115 -17.84 -4.68 3.48
C ALA A 115 -16.93 -3.46 3.25
N GLY A 116 -17.29 -2.29 3.81
CA GLY A 116 -16.47 -1.08 3.70
C GLY A 116 -15.08 -1.23 4.34
N GLN A 117 -14.97 -2.02 5.41
CA GLN A 117 -13.70 -2.27 6.08
C GLN A 117 -12.91 -3.40 5.43
N VAL A 118 -13.59 -4.38 4.80
CA VAL A 118 -12.90 -5.34 3.92
C VAL A 118 -12.25 -4.58 2.77
N ARG A 119 -12.98 -3.65 2.15
CA ARG A 119 -12.44 -2.81 1.10
C ARG A 119 -11.25 -1.98 1.58
N ALA A 120 -11.32 -1.39 2.78
CA ALA A 120 -10.19 -0.66 3.34
C ALA A 120 -8.97 -1.57 3.62
N ALA A 121 -9.19 -2.81 4.08
CA ALA A 121 -8.11 -3.77 4.32
C ALA A 121 -7.44 -4.25 3.03
N VAL A 122 -8.21 -4.45 1.97
CA VAL A 122 -7.73 -4.94 0.67
C VAL A 122 -7.14 -3.82 -0.18
N HIS A 123 -7.80 -2.67 -0.21
CA HIS A 123 -7.46 -1.58 -1.12
C HIS A 123 -6.72 -0.42 -0.46
N GLY A 124 -6.77 -0.28 0.87
CA GLY A 124 -6.23 0.89 1.55
C GLY A 124 -6.91 2.19 1.10
N ARG A 125 -6.20 3.30 1.32
CA ARG A 125 -6.57 4.66 0.94
C ARG A 125 -5.72 5.13 -0.24
N PRO A 126 -6.18 6.10 -1.04
CA PRO A 126 -5.38 6.69 -2.12
C PRO A 126 -4.06 7.27 -1.60
N PHE A 127 -2.98 7.12 -2.35
CA PHE A 127 -1.65 7.61 -1.98
C PHE A 127 -1.62 9.12 -1.69
N GLU A 128 -2.45 9.89 -2.38
CA GLU A 128 -2.60 11.33 -2.18
C GLU A 128 -3.01 11.66 -0.75
N SER A 129 -3.90 10.86 -0.13
CA SER A 129 -4.29 11.07 1.28
C SER A 129 -3.15 10.80 2.26
N LEU A 130 -2.19 9.95 1.91
CA LEU A 130 -0.96 9.77 2.68
C LEU A 130 -0.10 11.03 2.60
N LEU A 131 0.07 11.58 1.39
CA LEU A 131 0.81 12.83 1.23
C LEU A 131 0.14 13.97 2.02
N GLU A 132 -1.19 14.03 2.05
CA GLU A 132 -1.95 15.01 2.85
C GLU A 132 -1.64 14.85 4.35
N GLU A 133 -1.61 13.62 4.86
CA GLU A 133 -1.25 13.35 6.26
C GLU A 133 0.21 13.72 6.58
N LEU A 134 1.13 13.54 5.64
CA LEU A 134 2.55 13.89 5.84
C LEU A 134 2.80 15.40 5.76
N ALA A 135 2.21 16.07 4.77
CA ALA A 135 2.37 17.49 4.49
C ALA A 135 1.74 18.37 5.59
N GLY A 136 0.58 17.97 6.09
CA GLY A 136 -0.24 18.79 6.97
C GLY A 136 -1.09 19.80 6.19
N PRO A 137 -1.96 20.57 6.89
CA PRO A 137 -3.06 21.32 6.29
C PRO A 137 -2.66 22.54 5.44
N ALA A 138 -1.37 22.89 5.37
CA ALA A 138 -0.90 24.13 4.74
C ALA A 138 -0.53 23.99 3.25
N ASP A 139 -0.39 22.75 2.75
CA ASP A 139 0.18 22.50 1.42
C ASP A 139 -0.87 21.82 0.50
N PRO A 140 -1.47 22.54 -0.47
CA PRO A 140 -2.40 21.94 -1.41
C PRO A 140 -1.66 20.97 -2.35
N LEU A 141 -2.05 19.69 -2.29
CA LEU A 141 -1.47 18.66 -3.13
C LEU A 141 -2.13 18.66 -4.53
N PRO A 142 -1.34 18.57 -5.61
CA PRO A 142 -1.90 18.42 -6.95
C PRO A 142 -2.57 17.05 -7.09
N ARG A 143 -3.73 17.02 -7.74
CA ARG A 143 -4.42 15.77 -8.11
C ARG A 143 -3.68 15.11 -9.29
N GLY A 144 -3.50 13.80 -9.22
CA GLY A 144 -2.80 13.01 -10.24
C GLY A 144 -1.57 12.32 -9.65
N GLY A 145 -1.80 11.22 -8.93
CA GLY A 145 -0.75 10.36 -8.41
C GLY A 145 -0.07 9.50 -9.49
N PRO A 146 1.03 8.83 -9.14
CA PRO A 146 1.62 7.81 -10.00
C PRO A 146 0.60 6.72 -10.31
N VAL A 147 0.50 6.35 -11.59
CA VAL A 147 -0.41 5.31 -12.07
C VAL A 147 -0.04 4.00 -11.36
N GLY A 148 -0.96 3.48 -10.54
CA GLY A 148 -0.84 2.16 -9.95
C GLY A 148 -0.46 2.09 -8.46
N LEU A 149 -0.30 3.17 -7.71
CA LEU A 149 -0.37 3.01 -6.25
C LEU A 149 -1.81 2.65 -5.85
N ALA A 150 -2.00 1.47 -5.27
CA ALA A 150 -3.35 0.98 -5.06
C ALA A 150 -3.92 1.35 -3.69
N GLY A 151 -3.07 1.45 -2.68
CA GLY A 151 -3.39 2.23 -1.50
C GLY A 151 -2.46 2.01 -0.33
N TRP A 152 -2.79 2.67 0.78
CA TRP A 152 -2.04 2.60 2.03
C TRP A 152 -2.98 2.55 3.24
N LEU A 153 -2.47 2.13 4.39
CA LEU A 153 -3.22 2.07 5.65
C LEU A 153 -2.29 2.41 6.84
N PRO A 154 -2.72 3.24 7.81
CA PRO A 154 -1.96 3.44 9.04
C PRO A 154 -1.83 2.13 9.81
N GLY A 155 -0.66 1.89 10.42
CA GLY A 155 -0.40 0.65 11.16
C GLY A 155 -1.35 0.43 12.33
N ARG A 156 -1.79 1.49 13.02
CA ARG A 156 -2.84 1.40 14.04
C ARG A 156 -4.14 0.80 13.49
N GLU A 157 -4.53 1.18 12.27
CA GLU A 157 -5.75 0.67 11.65
C GLU A 157 -5.55 -0.77 11.15
N ALA A 158 -4.35 -1.11 10.70
CA ALA A 158 -4.01 -2.49 10.35
C ALA A 158 -4.10 -3.43 11.56
N VAL A 159 -3.59 -2.99 12.72
CA VAL A 159 -3.69 -3.72 14.00
C VAL A 159 -5.14 -3.90 14.42
N ASP A 160 -5.95 -2.84 14.36
CA ASP A 160 -7.38 -2.91 14.70
C ASP A 160 -8.14 -3.83 13.74
N LEU A 161 -7.81 -3.80 12.45
CA LEU A 161 -8.41 -4.69 11.45
C LEU A 161 -8.02 -6.14 11.69
N LEU A 162 -6.76 -6.43 12.02
CA LEU A 162 -6.29 -7.78 12.33
C LEU A 162 -7.09 -8.39 13.48
N ALA A 163 -7.18 -7.68 14.61
CA ALA A 163 -7.92 -8.14 15.79
C ALA A 163 -9.39 -8.45 15.45
N ARG A 164 -9.98 -7.67 14.56
CA ARG A 164 -11.37 -7.87 14.12
C ARG A 164 -11.53 -9.03 13.16
N VAL A 165 -10.57 -9.25 12.25
CA VAL A 165 -10.52 -10.44 11.40
C VAL A 165 -10.44 -11.70 12.26
N GLU A 166 -9.54 -11.72 13.24
CA GLU A 166 -9.37 -12.84 14.17
C GLU A 166 -10.65 -13.13 14.97
N ALA A 167 -11.30 -12.08 15.49
CA ALA A 167 -12.57 -12.22 16.20
C ALA A 167 -13.68 -12.79 15.30
N THR A 168 -13.82 -12.29 14.06
CA THR A 168 -14.80 -12.79 13.09
C THR A 168 -14.54 -14.26 12.74
N VAL A 169 -13.28 -14.64 12.53
CA VAL A 169 -12.88 -16.02 12.24
C VAL A 169 -13.19 -16.94 13.42
N ALA A 170 -12.92 -16.51 14.65
CA ALA A 170 -13.22 -17.29 15.85
C ALA A 170 -14.73 -17.57 15.99
N VAL A 171 -15.58 -16.57 15.71
CA VAL A 171 -17.04 -16.75 15.69
C VAL A 171 -17.47 -17.73 14.61
N ALA A 172 -16.95 -17.58 13.38
CA ALA A 172 -17.29 -18.45 12.25
C ALA A 172 -16.80 -19.91 12.44
N ALA A 173 -15.75 -20.13 13.23
CA ALA A 173 -15.25 -21.44 13.58
C ALA A 173 -16.00 -22.11 14.75
N SER A 174 -16.90 -21.39 15.43
CA SER A 174 -17.60 -21.92 16.61
C SER A 174 -18.65 -22.99 16.24
N PRO A 175 -18.96 -23.95 17.12
CA PRO A 175 -19.94 -25.01 16.85
C PRO A 175 -21.36 -24.51 16.54
N GLY A 176 -21.69 -23.28 16.97
CA GLY A 176 -22.97 -22.63 16.70
C GLY A 176 -23.02 -21.82 15.39
N ALA A 177 -21.93 -21.77 14.62
CA ALA A 177 -21.90 -21.05 13.36
C ALA A 177 -22.80 -21.72 12.31
N GLY A 178 -23.58 -20.90 11.59
CA GLY A 178 -24.39 -21.36 10.47
C GLY A 178 -23.56 -22.00 9.37
N ASP A 179 -24.17 -22.89 8.58
CA ASP A 179 -23.48 -23.61 7.50
C ASP A 179 -22.83 -22.67 6.48
N ASP A 180 -23.45 -21.52 6.19
CA ASP A 180 -22.90 -20.51 5.28
C ASP A 180 -21.59 -19.90 5.79
N ALA A 181 -21.51 -19.58 7.07
CA ALA A 181 -20.31 -19.02 7.68
C ALA A 181 -19.16 -20.05 7.69
N ARG A 182 -19.46 -21.32 7.97
CA ARG A 182 -18.47 -22.41 7.89
C ARG A 182 -17.95 -22.60 6.47
N ARG A 183 -18.83 -22.67 5.47
CA ARG A 183 -18.43 -22.77 4.05
C ARG A 183 -17.57 -21.60 3.59
N ALA A 184 -17.94 -20.37 3.99
CA ALA A 184 -17.18 -19.17 3.67
C ALA A 184 -15.78 -19.20 4.31
N LEU A 185 -15.68 -19.64 5.57
CA LEU A 185 -14.40 -19.79 6.26
C LEU A 185 -13.53 -20.88 5.62
N ASP A 186 -14.11 -22.02 5.25
CA ASP A 186 -13.38 -23.11 4.59
C ASP A 186 -12.83 -22.66 3.23
N LYS A 187 -13.61 -21.89 2.45
CA LYS A 187 -13.15 -21.31 1.19
C LYS A 187 -11.94 -20.39 1.38
N LEU A 188 -12.01 -19.49 2.38
CA LEU A 188 -10.95 -18.55 2.72
C LEU A 188 -9.65 -19.22 3.18
N ARG A 189 -9.76 -20.39 3.82
CA ARG A 189 -8.61 -21.19 4.25
C ARG A 189 -8.03 -22.03 3.12
N ALA A 190 -8.89 -22.61 2.29
CA ALA A 190 -8.49 -23.53 1.23
C ALA A 190 -7.58 -22.86 0.18
N ASP A 191 -7.79 -21.58 -0.11
CA ASP A 191 -6.97 -20.83 -1.06
C ASP A 191 -5.87 -19.97 -0.42
N GLY A 192 -5.72 -20.04 0.92
CA GLY A 192 -4.69 -19.30 1.67
C GLY A 192 -4.97 -17.80 1.82
N SER A 193 -6.08 -17.27 1.28
CA SER A 193 -6.32 -15.82 1.24
C SER A 193 -6.50 -15.21 2.63
N LEU A 194 -7.05 -15.96 3.59
CA LEU A 194 -7.14 -15.50 4.99
C LEU A 194 -5.76 -15.40 5.65
N ASP A 195 -4.91 -16.40 5.45
CA ASP A 195 -3.57 -16.40 6.04
C ASP A 195 -2.73 -15.25 5.48
N ASP A 196 -2.88 -14.97 4.19
CA ASP A 196 -2.23 -13.84 3.52
C ASP A 196 -2.72 -12.50 4.05
N LEU A 197 -4.03 -12.32 4.24
CA LEU A 197 -4.59 -11.12 4.88
C LEU A 197 -4.03 -10.94 6.30
N VAL A 198 -4.02 -12.01 7.10
CA VAL A 198 -3.52 -11.99 8.48
C VAL A 198 -2.03 -11.64 8.52
N ARG A 199 -1.21 -12.23 7.64
CA ARG A 199 0.21 -11.89 7.52
C ARG A 199 0.41 -10.44 7.08
N MET A 200 -0.39 -9.96 6.13
CA MET A 200 -0.32 -8.58 5.66
C MET A 200 -0.55 -7.60 6.81
N LEU A 201 -1.66 -7.75 7.53
CA LEU A 201 -2.03 -6.87 8.62
C LEU A 201 -1.08 -7.01 9.82
N GLY A 202 -0.63 -8.23 10.11
CA GLY A 202 0.30 -8.53 11.20
C GLY A 202 1.76 -8.14 10.93
N SER A 203 2.09 -7.74 9.70
CA SER A 203 3.45 -7.32 9.33
C SER A 203 3.80 -5.90 9.78
N VAL A 204 2.81 -5.10 10.16
CA VAL A 204 2.99 -3.69 10.52
C VAL A 204 2.67 -3.46 12.00
N THR A 205 3.41 -2.55 12.62
CA THR A 205 3.11 -2.08 13.98
C THR A 205 2.38 -0.74 13.93
N ALA A 206 1.80 -0.30 15.05
CA ALA A 206 1.03 0.95 15.14
C ALA A 206 1.71 2.20 14.51
N PRO A 207 3.03 2.45 14.69
CA PRO A 207 3.69 3.59 14.05
C PRO A 207 3.95 3.39 12.55
N ASP A 208 3.95 2.14 12.06
CA ASP A 208 4.26 1.84 10.68
C ASP A 208 3.06 2.12 9.77
N TRP A 209 3.29 1.97 8.48
CA TRP A 209 2.28 2.12 7.44
C TRP A 209 2.31 0.86 6.57
N LEU A 210 1.13 0.35 6.22
CA LEU A 210 0.99 -0.71 5.24
C LEU A 210 0.76 -0.07 3.86
N VAL A 211 1.50 -0.51 2.86
CA VAL A 211 1.39 -0.04 1.47
C VAL A 211 1.08 -1.24 0.58
N VAL A 212 0.04 -1.13 -0.25
CA VAL A 212 -0.42 -2.22 -1.13
C VAL A 212 -0.45 -1.80 -2.59
N ARG A 213 -0.10 -2.75 -3.46
CA ARG A 213 -0.22 -2.67 -4.91
C ARG A 213 -1.27 -3.67 -5.39
N ILE A 214 -2.33 -3.15 -6.02
CA ILE A 214 -3.42 -3.89 -6.65
C ILE A 214 -3.29 -3.73 -8.16
N ALA A 215 -3.20 -4.82 -8.91
CA ALA A 215 -3.49 -4.76 -10.33
C ALA A 215 -4.99 -5.01 -10.54
N CYS A 216 -5.59 -4.24 -11.44
CA CYS A 216 -7.00 -4.34 -11.79
C CYS A 216 -7.17 -5.15 -13.07
#